data_AF-A0A3M8SZ00-F1
#
_entry.id   AF-A0A3M8SZ00-F1
#
_cell.length_a   1.000
_cell.length_b   1.000
_cell.length_c   1.000
_cell.angle_alpha   90.00
_cell.angle_beta   90.00
_cell.angle_gamma   90.00
#
_symmetry.space_group_name_H-M   'P 1'
#
loop_
_entity.id
_entity.type
_entity.pdbx_description
1 polymer ?
#
loop_
_entity_poly.entity_id
_entity_poly.type
_entity_poly.pdbx_seq_one_letter_code
_entity_poly.pdbx_strand_id
1 'polypeptide(L)'
;MDLRVRGDHEPLSISAEHVADELANNLSYLLPIYVQSVQSILAGAHEAIRQAGTSTGAIEFLRHARNAADHNGYWRLLNGEPRRPAEWRGLVLSASDHGTALLRLFDQPGSLELGDPIALLWDIEQECAGAP
;
A
#
# COMPACT_ATOMS: atom_id res chain seq x y z
N MET A 1 18.42 12.89 2.47
CA MET A 1 18.05 12.58 3.86
C MET A 1 19.09 11.60 4.37
N ASP A 2 19.82 11.92 5.44
CA ASP A 2 20.80 10.97 6.00
C ASP A 2 20.12 10.01 6.99
N LEU A 3 20.31 8.71 6.79
CA LEU A 3 19.80 7.68 7.69
C LEU A 3 20.75 7.56 8.89
N ARG A 4 20.35 8.15 10.02
CA ARG A 4 21.15 8.05 11.25
C ARG A 4 20.85 6.74 11.97
N VAL A 5 21.83 5.84 11.99
CA VAL A 5 21.80 4.60 12.78
C VAL A 5 22.43 4.88 14.15
N ARG A 6 21.71 4.60 15.24
CA ARG A 6 22.21 4.85 16.61
C ARG A 6 23.36 3.92 17.03
N GLY A 7 23.47 2.75 16.40
CA GLY A 7 24.46 1.72 16.77
C GLY A 7 25.83 1.89 16.13
N ASP A 8 25.93 2.76 15.11
CA ASP A 8 27.18 2.95 14.38
C ASP A 8 27.98 4.11 14.97
N HIS A 9 29.30 3.96 14.98
CA HIS A 9 30.22 5.04 15.33
C HIS A 9 30.35 6.09 14.20
N GLU A 10 29.80 5.82 13.02
CA GLU A 10 29.80 6.71 11.87
C GLU A 10 28.38 6.86 11.27
N PRO A 11 27.99 8.08 10.85
CA PRO A 11 26.70 8.30 10.20
C PRO A 11 26.66 7.68 8.80
N LEU A 12 25.66 6.85 8.54
CA LEU A 12 25.37 6.32 7.21
C LEU A 12 24.68 7.41 6.36
N SER A 13 25.44 8.08 5.49
CA SER A 13 24.89 9.03 4.52
C SER A 13 24.59 8.31 3.21
N ILE A 14 23.31 8.05 2.96
CA ILE A 14 22.80 7.49 1.71
C ILE A 14 21.70 8.42 1.21
N SER A 15 21.78 8.85 -0.05
CA SER A 15 20.75 9.72 -0.64
C SER A 15 19.49 8.94 -1.02
N ALA A 16 18.35 9.62 -1.11
CA ALA A 16 17.10 8.99 -1.54
C ALA A 16 17.21 8.49 -2.99
N GLU A 17 17.94 9.23 -3.81
CA GLU A 17 18.24 8.89 -5.20
C GLU A 17 19.05 7.59 -5.28
N HIS A 18 20.06 7.41 -4.42
CA HIS A 18 20.82 6.17 -4.38
C HIS A 18 19.95 4.96 -4.01
N VAL A 19 19.06 5.11 -3.03
CA VAL A 19 18.11 4.05 -2.65
C VAL A 19 17.15 3.74 -3.81
N ALA A 20 16.65 4.78 -4.49
CA ALA A 20 15.77 4.62 -5.64
C ALA A 20 16.46 3.91 -6.81
N ASP A 21 17.71 4.30 -7.12
CA ASP A 21 18.53 3.66 -8.13
C ASP A 21 18.80 2.19 -7.78
N GLU A 22 19.10 1.89 -6.51
CA GLU A 22 19.33 0.51 -6.08
C GLU A 22 18.06 -0.33 -6.21
N LEU A 23 16.90 0.20 -5.80
CA LEU A 23 15.61 -0.45 -5.98
C LEU A 23 15.27 -0.67 -7.46
N ALA A 24 15.54 0.30 -8.32
CA ALA A 24 15.24 0.20 -9.75
C ALA A 24 16.13 -0.82 -10.45
N ASN A 25 17.43 -0.84 -10.15
CA ASN A 25 18.41 -1.72 -10.81
C ASN A 25 18.42 -3.14 -10.24
N ASN A 26 17.93 -3.31 -9.01
CA ASN A 26 18.01 -4.58 -8.30
C ASN A 26 16.66 -5.11 -7.79
N LEU A 27 15.58 -4.66 -8.42
CA LEU A 27 14.21 -4.98 -7.99
C LEU A 27 13.99 -6.49 -7.84
N SER A 28 14.61 -7.32 -8.65
CA SER A 28 14.41 -8.78 -8.65
C SER A 28 14.73 -9.44 -7.30
N TYR A 29 15.81 -9.05 -6.60
CA TYR A 29 16.11 -9.60 -5.27
C TYR A 29 15.39 -8.83 -4.15
N LEU A 30 15.07 -7.56 -4.36
CA LEU A 30 14.38 -6.72 -3.37
C LEU A 30 12.86 -6.94 -3.36
N LEU A 31 12.30 -7.49 -4.43
CA LEU A 31 10.85 -7.59 -4.63
C LEU A 31 10.12 -8.28 -3.47
N PRO A 32 10.59 -9.42 -2.92
CA PRO A 32 9.88 -10.05 -1.80
C PRO A 32 9.81 -9.14 -0.56
N ILE A 33 10.90 -8.44 -0.26
CA ILE A 33 10.99 -7.49 0.86
C ILE A 33 10.11 -6.27 0.58
N TYR A 34 10.10 -5.79 -0.66
CA TYR A 34 9.27 -4.67 -1.08
C TYR A 34 7.78 -4.99 -0.91
N VAL A 35 7.33 -6.15 -1.41
CA VAL A 35 5.94 -6.60 -1.30
C VAL A 35 5.53 -6.70 0.17
N GLN A 36 6.37 -7.29 1.02
CA GLN A 36 6.10 -7.40 2.46
C GLN A 36 6.05 -6.02 3.14
N SER A 37 6.90 -5.09 2.71
CA SER A 37 6.94 -3.73 3.22
C SER A 37 5.67 -2.96 2.84
N VAL A 38 5.23 -3.07 1.59
CA VAL A 38 3.96 -2.51 1.11
C VAL A 38 2.78 -3.04 1.93
N GLN A 39 2.71 -4.35 2.14
CA GLN A 39 1.67 -4.97 2.95
C GLN A 39 1.66 -4.44 4.39
N SER A 40 2.84 -4.30 5.00
CA SER A 40 3.00 -3.76 6.35
C SER A 40 2.58 -2.29 6.45
N ILE A 41 2.92 -1.48 5.44
CA ILE A 41 2.57 -0.06 5.35
C ILE A 41 1.05 0.11 5.22
N LEU A 42 0.41 -0.65 4.31
CA LEU A 42 -1.06 -0.60 4.14
C LEU A 42 -1.78 -1.01 5.43
N ALA A 43 -1.28 -2.05 6.11
CA ALA A 43 -1.82 -2.48 7.39
C ALA A 43 -1.70 -1.39 8.46
N GLY A 44 -0.51 -0.83 8.63
CA GLY A 44 -0.25 0.23 9.60
C GLY A 44 -1.05 1.51 9.32
N ALA A 45 -1.14 1.92 8.06
CA ALA A 45 -1.87 3.11 7.66
C ALA A 45 -3.37 2.99 7.95
N HIS A 46 -3.98 1.84 7.62
CA HIS A 46 -5.37 1.59 7.97
C HIS A 46 -5.61 1.66 9.49
N GLU A 47 -4.74 1.05 10.29
CA GLU A 47 -4.85 1.10 11.75
C GLU A 47 -4.72 2.51 12.32
N ALA A 48 -3.88 3.36 11.71
CA ALA A 48 -3.72 4.75 12.12
C ALA A 48 -4.98 5.59 11.88
N ILE A 49 -5.71 5.32 10.78
CA ILE A 49 -6.85 6.16 10.38
C ILE A 49 -8.22 5.56 10.74
N ARG A 50 -8.32 4.28 11.14
CA ARG A 50 -9.61 3.61 11.37
C ARG A 50 -10.49 4.27 12.45
N GLN A 51 -9.91 5.08 13.33
CA GLN A 51 -10.63 5.80 14.38
C GLN A 51 -11.10 7.19 13.95
N ALA A 52 -10.65 7.70 12.80
CA ALA A 52 -10.98 9.03 12.30
C ALA A 52 -12.45 9.16 11.84
N GLY A 53 -13.22 8.07 11.79
CA GLY A 53 -14.66 8.08 11.55
C GLY A 53 -15.11 8.40 10.12
N THR A 54 -14.19 8.82 9.25
CA THR A 54 -14.45 9.12 7.83
C THR A 54 -14.34 7.86 6.99
N SER A 55 -15.34 7.59 6.16
CA SER A 55 -15.39 6.43 5.25
C SER A 55 -15.62 6.96 3.83
N THR A 56 -14.53 7.39 3.17
CA THR A 56 -14.51 7.68 1.73
C THR A 56 -14.28 6.40 0.93
N GLY A 57 -14.51 6.46 -0.38
CA GLY A 57 -14.22 5.35 -1.29
C GLY A 57 -12.77 4.87 -1.17
N ALA A 58 -11.82 5.81 -1.05
CA ALA A 58 -10.39 5.50 -0.93
C ALA A 58 -10.06 4.84 0.41
N ILE A 59 -10.69 5.28 1.50
CA ILE A 59 -10.52 4.66 2.82
C ILE A 59 -11.11 3.22 2.84
N GLU A 60 -12.27 3.00 2.21
CA GLU A 60 -12.82 1.65 2.06
C GLU A 60 -11.95 0.78 1.16
N PHE A 61 -11.39 1.34 0.09
CA PHE A 61 -10.39 0.66 -0.75
C PHE A 61 -9.16 0.25 0.08
N LEU A 62 -8.60 1.16 0.89
CA LEU A 62 -7.49 0.87 1.79
C LEU A 62 -7.82 -0.22 2.80
N ARG A 63 -9.04 -0.21 3.38
CA ARG A 63 -9.50 -1.29 4.27
C ARG A 63 -9.43 -2.65 3.59
N HIS A 64 -9.87 -2.73 2.34
CA HIS A 64 -9.76 -3.96 1.56
C HIS A 64 -8.31 -4.32 1.22
N ALA A 65 -7.46 -3.33 0.92
CA ALA A 65 -6.05 -3.56 0.59
C ALA A 65 -5.30 -4.10 1.82
N ARG A 66 -5.58 -3.55 3.00
CA ARG A 66 -5.12 -4.08 4.29
C ARG A 66 -5.63 -5.50 4.53
N ASN A 67 -6.89 -5.80 4.20
CA ASN A 67 -7.41 -7.17 4.32
C ASN A 67 -6.69 -8.13 3.38
N ALA A 68 -6.39 -7.70 2.15
CA ALA A 68 -5.62 -8.50 1.20
C ALA A 68 -4.18 -8.76 1.70
N ALA A 69 -3.54 -7.76 2.33
CA ALA A 69 -2.23 -7.91 2.96
C ALA A 69 -2.23 -9.02 4.03
N ASP A 70 -3.25 -9.09 4.88
CA ASP A 70 -3.44 -10.16 5.88
C ASP A 70 -3.75 -11.54 5.26
N HIS A 71 -4.06 -11.58 3.96
CA HIS A 71 -4.45 -12.77 3.22
C HIS A 71 -3.50 -13.05 2.04
N ASN A 72 -2.20 -13.03 2.33
CA ASN A 72 -1.11 -13.37 1.39
C ASN A 72 -1.06 -12.47 0.13
N GLY A 73 -1.59 -11.24 0.21
CA GLY A 73 -1.62 -10.31 -0.91
C GLY A 73 -2.73 -10.59 -1.92
N TYR A 74 -3.81 -11.27 -1.53
CA TYR A 74 -4.95 -11.55 -2.39
C TYR A 74 -6.24 -10.96 -1.82
N TRP A 75 -7.08 -10.38 -2.67
CA TRP A 75 -8.32 -9.76 -2.24
C TRP A 75 -9.25 -10.78 -1.57
N ARG A 76 -9.64 -10.49 -0.34
CA ARG A 76 -10.58 -11.30 0.44
C ARG A 76 -11.93 -10.59 0.58
N LEU A 77 -12.71 -10.64 -0.49
CA LEU A 77 -14.05 -10.06 -0.58
C LEU A 77 -15.10 -11.16 -0.36
N LEU A 78 -15.50 -11.38 0.89
CA LEU A 78 -16.46 -12.42 1.28
C LEU A 78 -17.78 -11.81 1.76
N ASN A 79 -18.83 -12.62 1.85
CA ASN A 79 -20.08 -12.25 2.53
C ASN A 79 -20.73 -10.94 2.01
N GLY A 80 -20.71 -10.76 0.69
CA GLY A 80 -21.27 -9.57 0.03
C GLY A 80 -20.40 -8.31 0.16
N GLU A 81 -19.11 -8.45 0.46
CA GLU A 81 -18.15 -7.34 0.35
C GLU A 81 -17.81 -7.04 -1.13
N PRO A 82 -17.49 -5.78 -1.47
CA PRO A 82 -17.47 -4.61 -0.59
C PRO A 82 -18.88 -4.12 -0.23
N ARG A 83 -19.14 -3.82 1.07
CA ARG A 83 -20.46 -3.36 1.55
C ARG A 83 -20.72 -1.87 1.35
N ARG A 84 -19.64 -1.11 1.13
CA ARG A 84 -19.63 0.32 0.80
C ARG A 84 -18.82 0.49 -0.49
N PRO A 85 -19.03 1.56 -1.26
CA PRO A 85 -18.18 1.84 -2.41
C PRO A 85 -16.71 1.87 -1.99
N ALA A 86 -15.90 1.06 -2.65
CA ALA A 86 -14.45 0.98 -2.45
C ALA A 86 -13.78 1.34 -3.77
N GLU A 87 -13.40 2.60 -3.90
CA GLU A 87 -12.96 3.21 -5.15
C GLU A 87 -11.79 4.15 -4.94
N TRP A 88 -10.82 4.12 -5.86
CA TRP A 88 -9.66 5.01 -5.84
C TRP A 88 -9.10 5.17 -7.26
N ARG A 89 -8.92 6.43 -7.71
CA ARG A 89 -8.41 6.80 -9.05
C ARG A 89 -9.03 6.01 -10.22
N GLY A 90 -10.33 5.76 -10.16
CA GLY A 90 -11.08 5.01 -11.18
C GLY A 90 -10.98 3.49 -11.06
N LEU A 91 -10.16 2.96 -10.16
CA LEU A 91 -10.23 1.56 -9.75
C LEU A 91 -11.43 1.38 -8.82
N VAL A 92 -12.26 0.39 -9.10
CA VAL A 92 -13.46 0.08 -8.32
C VAL A 92 -13.40 -1.38 -7.93
N LEU A 93 -13.36 -1.67 -6.63
CA LEU A 93 -13.43 -3.04 -6.14
C LEU A 93 -14.87 -3.54 -6.16
N SER A 94 -15.00 -4.81 -6.49
CA SER A 94 -16.25 -5.52 -6.63
C SER A 94 -16.11 -6.95 -6.13
N ALA A 95 -17.22 -7.63 -5.85
CA ALA A 95 -17.17 -9.02 -5.40
C ALA A 95 -16.42 -9.96 -6.37
N SER A 96 -16.37 -9.62 -7.67
CA SER A 96 -15.62 -10.40 -8.68
C SER A 96 -14.10 -10.32 -8.54
N ASP A 97 -13.57 -9.35 -7.79
CA ASP A 97 -12.12 -9.22 -7.58
C ASP A 97 -11.60 -10.22 -6.52
N HIS A 98 -12.48 -10.98 -5.86
CA HIS A 98 -12.10 -11.99 -4.87
C HIS A 98 -11.05 -12.97 -5.41
N GLY A 99 -9.97 -13.16 -4.66
CA GLY A 99 -8.89 -14.09 -5.02
C GLY A 99 -7.94 -13.56 -6.12
N THR A 100 -8.15 -12.35 -6.64
CA THR A 100 -7.17 -11.70 -7.49
C THR A 100 -6.04 -11.09 -6.65
N ALA A 101 -4.85 -10.95 -7.23
CA ALA A 101 -3.70 -10.42 -6.52
C ALA A 101 -3.84 -8.91 -6.30
N LEU A 102 -3.44 -8.44 -5.11
CA LEU A 102 -3.38 -7.03 -4.76
C LEU A 102 -2.41 -6.28 -5.67
N LEU A 103 -1.17 -6.79 -5.78
CA LEU A 103 -0.10 -6.17 -6.57
C LEU A 103 0.10 -6.94 -7.87
N ARG A 104 0.27 -6.20 -8.98
CA ARG A 104 0.81 -6.73 -10.23
C ARG A 104 2.30 -6.98 -10.05
N LEU A 105 2.77 -8.19 -10.36
CA LEU A 105 4.17 -8.59 -10.22
C LEU A 105 4.65 -9.27 -11.50
N PHE A 106 5.54 -8.61 -12.25
CA PHE A 106 6.03 -9.12 -13.53
C PHE A 106 4.88 -9.57 -14.45
N ASP A 107 4.85 -10.85 -14.80
CA ASP A 107 3.83 -11.47 -15.67
C ASP A 107 2.55 -11.87 -14.91
N GLN A 108 2.50 -11.70 -13.59
CA GLN A 108 1.32 -11.99 -12.79
C GLN A 108 0.38 -10.78 -12.73
N PRO A 109 -0.90 -10.94 -13.13
CA PRO A 109 -1.87 -9.87 -13.05
C PRO A 109 -2.17 -9.53 -11.60
N GLY A 110 -2.35 -8.23 -11.32
CA GLY A 110 -2.83 -7.72 -10.04
C GLY A 110 -3.49 -6.37 -10.23
N SER A 111 -4.16 -5.90 -9.18
CA SER A 111 -4.98 -4.69 -9.25
C SER A 111 -4.19 -3.39 -9.13
N LEU A 112 -3.06 -3.41 -8.42
CA LEU A 112 -2.22 -2.25 -8.13
C LEU A 112 -0.81 -2.43 -8.67
N GLU A 113 -0.25 -1.37 -9.24
CA GLU A 113 1.18 -1.27 -9.53
C GLU A 113 1.98 -1.03 -8.24
N LEU A 114 3.30 -1.21 -8.28
CA LEU A 114 4.15 -1.07 -7.08
C LEU A 114 4.07 0.32 -6.43
N GLY A 115 3.88 1.39 -7.23
CA GLY A 115 3.78 2.75 -6.72
C GLY A 115 2.40 3.13 -6.14
N ASP A 116 1.36 2.37 -6.49
CA ASP A 116 -0.02 2.71 -6.15
C ASP A 116 -0.32 2.73 -4.64
N PRO A 117 0.18 1.79 -3.82
CA PRO A 117 0.01 1.84 -2.36
C PRO A 117 0.44 3.17 -1.74
N ILE A 118 1.58 3.73 -2.16
CA ILE A 118 2.07 5.01 -1.64
C ILE A 118 1.20 6.16 -2.13
N ALA A 119 0.80 6.14 -3.41
CA ALA A 119 -0.10 7.14 -3.97
C ALA A 119 -1.49 7.12 -3.30
N LEU A 120 -2.02 5.95 -2.98
CA LEU A 120 -3.27 5.79 -2.22
C LEU A 120 -3.17 6.45 -0.85
N LEU A 121 -2.09 6.20 -0.12
CA LEU A 121 -1.88 6.79 1.20
C LEU A 121 -1.69 8.30 1.14
N TRP A 122 -0.98 8.79 0.12
CA TRP A 122 -0.87 10.23 -0.14
C TRP A 122 -2.24 10.86 -0.38
N ASP A 123 -3.07 10.30 -1.26
CA ASP A 123 -4.40 10.87 -1.54
C ASP A 123 -5.29 10.88 -0.29
N ILE A 124 -5.27 9.81 0.51
CA ILE A 124 -6.00 9.74 1.79
C ILE A 124 -5.49 10.78 2.79
N GLU A 125 -4.17 10.99 2.88
CA GLU A 125 -3.59 12.04 3.72
C GLU A 125 -4.12 13.42 3.30
N GLN A 126 -4.14 13.70 2.00
CA GLN A 126 -4.64 14.97 1.48
C GLN A 126 -6.15 15.15 1.73
N GLU A 127 -6.95 14.08 1.66
CA GLU A 127 -8.38 14.09 2.04
C GLU A 127 -8.55 14.42 3.54
N CYS A 128 -7.77 13.78 4.41
CA CYS A 128 -7.82 13.99 5.86
C CYS A 128 -7.32 15.39 6.27
N ALA A 129 -6.26 15.90 5.64
CA ALA A 129 -5.70 17.21 5.92
C ALA A 129 -6.57 18.37 5.39
N GLY A 130 -7.41 18.09 4.38
CA GLY A 130 -8.33 19.06 3.77
C GLY A 130 -9.74 19.10 4.39
N ALA A 131 -10.04 18.27 5.40
CA ALA A 131 -11.32 18.29 6.10
C ALA A 131 -11.39 19.51 7.05
N PRO A 132 -12.39 20.40 6.92
CA PRO A 132 -12.53 21.59 7.76
C PRO A 132 -12.80 21.28 9.23
#